data_AF-Q4N1H2-F1
#
_entry.id   AF-Q4N1H2-F1
#
_cell.length_a   1.000
_cell.length_b   1.000
_cell.length_c   1.000
_cell.angle_alpha   90.00
_cell.angle_beta   90.00
_cell.angle_gamma   90.00
#
_symmetry.space_group_name_H-M   'P 1'
#
loop_
_entity.id
_entity.type
_entity.pdbx_description
1 polymer ?
#
loop_
_entity_poly.entity_id
_entity_poly.type
_entity_poly.pdbx_seq_one_letter_code
_entity_poly.pdbx_strand_id
1 'polypeptide(L)'
;MENQDNTVSVNVKWMGKQYEGLKMSLDEPLESFKNQLCSLTGVPPERQKIMFKGIIPNDADLSKIKITNGARLMLIGSAEKPPECIEKVRFFEELSSQEKAKIMNDNIIVKLPPGIMNLGNTCYFNSVVQFLFPVTELWNSVSKCLEVNGNSPDVHFAKSLLDMKNQLNHTLERFVPLVQIQFLRKINPLFCRKDEKTGMYMQQDAEECLNCILGNLNSLSEDKIAENVFGFSMVSKTKPVKPEGSDSEPSETDTNPGENVSSVEHNLVLSCYMGTPLKSVGTLMDGINLSLNEELLKFSEKDGCDVLHNKVSKLSSLPKYLIVHLVRFEWKQKSQVSHTDAIKAKVCRRVNFERYIDITSICSEELQQKLRAAKSHQIKKEDKLKEELNGQEKVENKNEGENLDVEMVNLDGYEISPGEYATGKYELISIVTHQGRTADAGHYICWTKDSREYPTKNPSNSNEKDMDNQRDGEKESKKKKQEDRWIKFDDDVVSEQDWGSFDLCGGRSDYHIAVLLLYKSQNTTL
;
A
#
# COMPACT_ATOMS: atom_id res chain seq x y z
N MET A 1 34.85 14.78 -94.26
CA MET A 1 35.40 14.13 -93.05
C MET A 1 34.23 14.00 -92.09
N GLU A 2 33.85 12.76 -91.84
CA GLU A 2 32.64 12.36 -91.12
C GLU A 2 32.73 12.75 -89.65
N ASN A 3 31.78 13.53 -89.15
CA ASN A 3 31.53 13.66 -87.72
C ASN A 3 30.93 12.33 -87.25
N GLN A 4 31.76 11.45 -86.69
CA GLN A 4 31.27 10.28 -85.99
C GLN A 4 30.59 10.76 -84.70
N ASP A 5 29.26 10.87 -84.73
CA ASP A 5 28.46 11.05 -83.53
C ASP A 5 28.80 9.91 -82.56
N ASN A 6 29.49 10.24 -81.47
CA ASN A 6 29.95 9.29 -80.45
C ASN A 6 28.78 8.87 -79.53
N THR A 7 27.66 8.49 -80.15
CA THR A 7 26.39 8.14 -79.53
C THR A 7 26.25 6.62 -79.49
N VAL A 8 26.01 6.10 -78.29
CA VAL A 8 25.86 4.66 -78.03
C VAL A 8 24.42 4.41 -77.60
N SER A 9 23.75 3.41 -78.16
CA SER A 9 22.45 2.97 -77.65
C SER A 9 22.66 2.01 -76.47
N VAL A 10 21.97 2.24 -75.36
CA VAL A 10 22.08 1.44 -74.14
C VAL A 10 20.71 1.01 -73.64
N ASN A 11 20.65 -0.16 -73.01
CA ASN A 11 19.43 -0.74 -72.46
C ASN A 11 19.48 -0.66 -70.93
N VAL A 12 18.59 0.09 -70.29
CA VAL A 12 18.60 0.30 -68.84
C VAL A 12 17.51 -0.55 -68.18
N LYS A 13 17.88 -1.38 -67.19
CA LYS A 13 16.95 -2.14 -66.38
C LYS A 13 16.78 -1.49 -65.00
N TRP A 14 15.53 -1.22 -64.62
CA TRP A 14 15.15 -0.67 -63.32
C TRP A 14 13.88 -1.36 -62.81
N MET A 15 13.88 -1.87 -61.57
CA MET A 15 12.72 -2.50 -60.91
C MET A 15 11.95 -3.50 -61.81
N GLY A 16 12.68 -4.31 -62.59
CA GLY A 16 12.10 -5.29 -63.51
C GLY A 16 11.68 -4.77 -64.89
N LYS A 17 11.52 -3.45 -65.07
CA LYS A 17 11.25 -2.82 -66.38
C LYS A 17 12.56 -2.59 -67.14
N GLN A 18 12.53 -2.82 -68.46
CA GLN A 18 13.66 -2.63 -69.36
C GLN A 18 13.34 -1.49 -70.34
N TYR A 19 14.18 -0.47 -70.35
CA TYR A 19 14.11 0.66 -71.27
C TYR A 19 15.16 0.43 -72.36
N GLU A 20 14.72 0.23 -73.59
CA GLU A 20 15.59 -0.13 -74.71
C GLU A 20 15.90 1.08 -75.60
N GLY A 21 17.11 1.09 -76.19
CA GLY A 21 17.48 2.07 -77.21
C GLY A 21 17.70 3.50 -76.69
N LEU A 22 18.11 3.68 -75.43
CA LEU A 22 18.45 5.00 -74.90
C LEU A 22 19.76 5.48 -75.53
N LYS A 23 19.75 6.65 -76.16
CA LYS A 23 20.95 7.25 -76.76
C LYS A 23 21.75 7.94 -75.66
N MET A 24 22.99 7.51 -75.49
CA MET A 24 23.95 8.11 -74.56
C MET A 24 25.14 8.64 -75.37
N SER A 25 25.41 9.93 -75.26
CA SER A 25 26.59 10.59 -75.85
C SER A 25 27.79 10.37 -74.92
N LEU A 26 28.91 9.86 -75.45
CA LEU A 26 30.13 9.63 -74.66
C LEU A 26 30.92 10.92 -74.33
N ASP A 27 30.56 12.02 -74.99
CA ASP A 27 31.21 13.33 -74.84
C ASP A 27 30.48 14.25 -73.81
N GLU A 28 29.29 13.85 -73.34
CA GLU A 28 28.51 14.59 -72.35
C GLU A 28 28.75 14.08 -70.91
N PRO A 29 28.58 14.92 -69.88
CA PRO A 29 28.67 14.49 -68.50
C PRO A 29 27.54 13.50 -68.15
N LEU A 30 27.84 12.54 -67.25
CA LEU A 30 26.92 11.50 -66.77
C LEU A 30 25.59 12.06 -66.21
N GLU A 31 25.59 13.32 -65.79
CA GLU A 31 24.42 14.06 -65.30
C GLU A 31 23.33 14.24 -66.36
N SER A 32 23.69 14.46 -67.63
CA SER A 32 22.74 14.57 -68.75
C SER A 32 21.92 13.28 -68.90
N PHE A 33 22.61 12.14 -68.84
CA PHE A 33 21.98 10.82 -68.91
C PHE A 33 21.14 10.50 -67.66
N LYS A 34 21.56 10.94 -66.47
CA LYS A 34 20.76 10.81 -65.24
C LYS A 34 19.46 11.62 -65.28
N ASN A 35 19.47 12.80 -65.90
CA ASN A 35 18.26 13.61 -66.08
C ASN A 35 17.28 12.98 -67.07
N GLN A 36 17.78 12.37 -68.14
CA GLN A 36 16.97 11.58 -69.06
C GLN A 36 16.35 10.36 -68.35
N LEU A 37 17.11 9.67 -67.49
CA LEU A 37 16.61 8.58 -66.67
C LEU A 37 15.63 9.05 -65.59
N CYS A 38 15.79 10.26 -65.04
CA CYS A 38 14.86 10.84 -64.07
C CYS A 38 13.49 11.07 -64.72
N SER A 39 13.49 11.58 -65.96
CA SER A 39 12.26 11.80 -66.74
C SER A 39 11.51 10.49 -67.03
N LEU A 40 12.22 9.37 -67.16
CA LEU A 40 11.63 8.06 -67.48
C LEU A 40 11.31 7.20 -66.24
N THR A 41 12.08 7.32 -65.16
CA THR A 41 11.96 6.45 -63.96
C THR A 41 11.41 7.17 -62.73
N GLY A 42 11.35 8.50 -62.73
CA GLY A 42 10.94 9.30 -61.58
C GLY A 42 11.95 9.30 -60.42
N VAL A 43 13.12 8.67 -60.58
CA VAL A 43 14.19 8.66 -59.56
C VAL A 43 15.04 9.92 -59.72
N PRO A 44 15.19 10.76 -58.68
CA PRO A 44 16.05 11.96 -58.75
C PRO A 44 17.52 11.63 -59.06
N PRO A 45 18.24 12.48 -59.84
CA PRO A 45 19.62 12.20 -60.30
C PRO A 45 20.62 11.95 -59.16
N GLU A 46 20.40 12.54 -57.98
CA GLU A 46 21.21 12.32 -56.77
C GLU A 46 21.12 10.89 -56.22
N ARG A 47 19.99 10.20 -56.45
CA ARG A 47 19.68 8.87 -55.94
C ARG A 47 19.83 7.78 -56.99
N GLN A 48 20.28 8.13 -58.20
CA GLN A 48 20.54 7.21 -59.28
C GLN A 48 21.97 6.67 -59.21
N LYS A 49 22.10 5.37 -58.92
CA LYS A 49 23.36 4.63 -59.09
C LYS A 49 23.25 3.79 -60.35
N ILE A 50 24.05 4.11 -61.35
CA ILE A 50 24.12 3.37 -62.62
C ILE A 50 25.24 2.35 -62.50
N MET A 51 24.94 1.08 -62.81
CA MET A 51 25.91 -0.01 -62.81
C MET A 51 26.15 -0.55 -64.21
N PHE A 52 27.44 -0.64 -64.56
CA PHE A 52 27.97 -1.31 -65.75
C PHE A 52 29.33 -1.94 -65.40
N LYS A 53 29.39 -3.27 -65.26
CA LYS A 53 30.61 -3.97 -64.77
C LYS A 53 31.20 -3.36 -63.49
N GLY A 54 30.35 -2.80 -62.62
CA GLY A 54 30.72 -2.02 -61.44
C GLY A 54 29.84 -0.78 -61.29
N ILE A 55 29.93 -0.08 -60.16
CA ILE A 55 29.25 1.21 -59.95
C ILE A 55 30.05 2.28 -60.68
N ILE A 56 29.41 3.04 -61.58
CA ILE A 56 30.05 4.19 -62.24
C ILE A 56 30.03 5.37 -61.25
N PRO A 57 31.18 5.90 -60.81
CA PRO A 57 31.21 7.10 -59.96
C PRO A 57 30.73 8.34 -60.72
N ASN A 58 30.22 9.33 -59.99
CA ASN A 58 29.56 10.50 -60.58
C ASN A 58 30.48 11.36 -61.48
N ASP A 59 31.79 11.32 -61.22
CA ASP A 59 32.82 12.11 -61.92
C ASP A 59 33.62 11.27 -62.94
N ALA A 60 33.13 10.10 -63.34
CA ALA A 60 33.85 9.21 -64.25
C ALA A 60 33.73 9.64 -65.72
N ASP A 61 34.87 9.78 -66.41
CA ASP A 61 34.90 9.98 -67.86
C ASP A 61 34.29 8.77 -68.59
N LEU A 62 33.15 8.98 -69.24
CA LEU A 62 32.43 7.94 -70.00
C LEU A 62 33.27 7.35 -71.14
N SER A 63 34.24 8.08 -71.66
CA SER A 63 35.18 7.66 -72.71
C SER A 63 36.18 6.57 -72.28
N LYS A 64 36.44 6.43 -70.97
CA LYS A 64 37.30 5.35 -70.42
C LYS A 64 36.52 4.05 -70.17
N ILE A 65 35.19 4.13 -70.11
CA ILE A 65 34.32 2.99 -69.91
C ILE A 65 33.96 2.46 -71.29
N LYS A 66 34.45 1.25 -71.65
CA LYS A 66 34.20 0.61 -72.94
C LYS A 66 32.73 0.16 -73.07
N ILE A 67 31.79 1.11 -73.13
CA ILE A 67 30.36 0.88 -73.30
C ILE A 67 30.11 0.66 -74.78
N THR A 68 29.73 -0.56 -75.14
CA THR A 68 29.40 -0.95 -76.52
C THR A 68 27.94 -0.67 -76.83
N ASN A 69 27.63 -0.48 -78.12
CA ASN A 69 26.25 -0.35 -78.60
C ASN A 69 25.41 -1.58 -78.20
N GLY A 70 24.28 -1.37 -77.52
CA GLY A 70 23.41 -2.41 -76.95
C GLY A 70 23.75 -2.85 -75.52
N ALA A 71 24.65 -2.15 -74.82
CA ALA A 71 25.06 -2.50 -73.45
C ALA A 71 23.89 -2.43 -72.44
N ARG A 72 23.81 -3.41 -71.53
CA ARG A 72 22.81 -3.46 -70.47
C ARG A 72 23.32 -2.75 -69.21
N LEU A 73 22.70 -1.63 -68.87
CA LEU A 73 22.93 -0.87 -67.65
C LEU A 73 21.87 -1.24 -66.61
N MET A 74 22.24 -1.28 -65.33
CA MET A 74 21.29 -1.47 -64.24
C MET A 74 21.20 -0.18 -63.43
N LEU A 75 19.99 0.37 -63.32
CA LEU A 75 19.72 1.52 -62.47
C LEU A 75 19.29 1.01 -61.09
N ILE A 76 19.93 1.51 -60.04
CA ILE A 76 19.54 1.30 -58.65
C ILE A 76 19.18 2.66 -58.06
N GLY A 77 17.94 2.79 -57.62
CA GLY A 77 17.40 3.98 -56.96
C GLY A 77 15.91 3.83 -56.73
N SER A 78 15.40 4.41 -55.63
CA SER A 78 13.98 4.38 -55.28
C SER A 78 13.36 5.75 -55.54
N ALA A 79 12.15 5.76 -56.12
CA ALA A 79 11.42 6.99 -56.44
C ALA A 79 10.77 7.64 -55.19
N GLU A 80 10.49 6.86 -54.14
CA GLU A 80 9.84 7.35 -52.92
C GLU A 80 10.85 7.66 -51.81
N LYS A 81 10.65 8.79 -51.10
CA LYS A 81 11.28 9.04 -49.80
C LYS A 81 10.62 8.11 -48.78
N PRO A 82 11.36 7.26 -48.04
CA PRO A 82 10.78 6.59 -46.88
C PRO A 82 10.27 7.65 -45.90
N PRO A 83 9.14 7.41 -45.20
CA PRO A 83 8.72 8.30 -44.13
C PRO A 83 9.83 8.33 -43.07
N GLU A 84 10.36 9.52 -42.77
CA GLU A 84 11.26 9.71 -41.65
C GLU A 84 10.47 9.40 -40.37
N CYS A 85 10.89 8.39 -39.62
CA CYS A 85 10.38 8.13 -38.28
C CYS A 85 10.85 9.28 -37.38
N ILE A 86 9.97 10.24 -37.09
CA ILE A 86 10.29 11.46 -36.33
C ILE A 86 10.28 11.20 -34.81
N GLU A 87 9.94 9.99 -34.37
CA GLU A 87 9.99 9.66 -32.95
C GLU A 87 11.41 9.26 -32.57
N LYS A 88 12.16 10.22 -32.01
CA LYS A 88 13.41 9.94 -31.29
C LYS A 88 13.13 8.83 -30.27
N VAL A 89 13.77 7.67 -30.44
CA VAL A 89 13.78 6.60 -29.45
C VAL A 89 14.33 7.21 -28.15
N ARG A 90 13.44 7.49 -27.19
CA ARG A 90 13.82 7.94 -25.85
C ARG A 90 13.97 6.70 -24.99
N PHE A 91 15.16 6.49 -24.44
CA PHE A 91 15.41 5.34 -23.57
C PHE A 91 14.71 5.54 -22.24
N PHE A 92 14.15 4.46 -21.68
CA PHE A 92 13.46 4.45 -20.40
C PHE A 92 14.31 5.01 -19.25
N GLU A 93 15.64 4.92 -19.37
CA GLU A 93 16.62 5.39 -18.40
C GLU A 93 16.73 6.93 -18.33
N GLU A 94 16.48 7.63 -19.45
CA GLU A 94 16.64 9.09 -19.58
C GLU A 94 15.40 9.90 -19.15
N LEU A 95 14.28 9.23 -18.87
CA LEU A 95 13.05 9.86 -18.41
C LEU A 95 13.16 10.27 -16.94
N SER A 96 12.45 11.31 -16.53
CA SER A 96 12.35 11.65 -15.11
C SER A 96 11.59 10.55 -14.34
N SER A 97 11.85 10.41 -13.05
CA SER A 97 11.19 9.41 -12.20
C SER A 97 9.65 9.56 -12.17
N GLN A 98 9.14 10.77 -12.41
CA GLN A 98 7.71 11.05 -12.55
C GLN A 98 7.15 10.62 -13.91
N GLU A 99 7.91 10.78 -15.01
CA GLU A 99 7.51 10.30 -16.34
C GLU A 99 7.56 8.77 -16.42
N LYS A 100 8.59 8.14 -15.83
CA LYS A 100 8.66 6.69 -15.65
C LYS A 100 7.47 6.19 -14.84
N ALA A 101 7.08 6.90 -13.77
CA ALA A 101 5.89 6.57 -13.01
C ALA A 101 4.62 6.66 -13.89
N LYS A 102 4.43 7.71 -14.68
CA LYS A 102 3.25 7.80 -15.55
C LYS A 102 3.19 6.63 -16.54
N ILE A 103 4.28 6.37 -17.26
CA ILE A 103 4.37 5.28 -18.25
C ILE A 103 4.13 3.91 -17.61
N MET A 104 4.66 3.65 -16.42
CA MET A 104 4.44 2.37 -15.73
C MET A 104 3.02 2.23 -15.18
N ASN A 105 2.37 3.33 -14.77
CA ASN A 105 0.95 3.31 -14.40
C ASN A 105 0.09 3.00 -15.64
N ASP A 106 0.43 3.60 -16.78
CA ASP A 106 -0.28 3.41 -18.05
C ASP A 106 -0.12 1.98 -18.59
N ASN A 107 1.02 1.31 -18.29
CA ASN A 107 1.31 -0.07 -18.69
C ASN A 107 0.87 -1.14 -17.66
N ILE A 108 0.08 -0.78 -16.63
CA ILE A 108 -0.47 -1.73 -15.64
C ILE A 108 0.62 -2.59 -14.95
N ILE A 109 1.81 -2.01 -14.70
CA ILE A 109 2.84 -2.68 -13.90
C ILE A 109 2.60 -2.30 -12.44
N VAL A 110 2.32 -3.29 -11.59
CA VAL A 110 2.08 -3.10 -10.15
C VAL A 110 3.37 -2.61 -9.48
N LYS A 111 3.44 -1.32 -9.17
CA LYS A 111 4.62 -0.70 -8.56
C LYS A 111 4.62 -0.85 -7.06
N LEU A 112 5.79 -1.13 -6.50
CA LEU A 112 6.00 -0.95 -5.06
C LEU A 112 5.93 0.53 -4.71
N PRO A 113 5.21 0.89 -3.62
CA PRO A 113 5.23 2.25 -3.12
C PRO A 113 6.67 2.62 -2.71
N PRO A 114 7.09 3.88 -2.90
CA PRO A 114 8.42 4.33 -2.52
C PRO A 114 8.60 4.32 -1.00
N GLY A 115 9.84 4.06 -0.57
CA GLY A 115 10.24 4.16 0.84
C GLY A 115 10.45 5.61 1.29
N ILE A 116 10.51 5.81 2.60
CA ILE A 116 10.74 7.10 3.24
C ILE A 116 12.15 7.10 3.84
N MET A 117 12.99 8.04 3.42
CA MET A 117 14.38 8.11 3.88
C MET A 117 14.46 8.46 5.38
N ASN A 118 15.30 7.74 6.10
CA ASN A 118 15.62 8.05 7.49
C ASN A 118 16.55 9.27 7.58
N LEU A 119 16.16 10.27 8.36
CA LEU A 119 16.93 11.49 8.63
C LEU A 119 17.69 11.44 9.96
N GLY A 120 18.00 10.23 10.43
CA GLY A 120 18.69 9.95 11.69
C GLY A 120 17.71 9.79 12.84
N ASN A 121 17.54 8.55 13.32
CA ASN A 121 16.61 8.18 14.39
C ASN A 121 15.15 8.60 14.13
N THR A 122 14.73 8.76 12.86
CA THR A 122 13.36 9.16 12.48
C THR A 122 12.49 8.01 11.98
N CYS A 123 12.98 6.75 12.06
CA CYS A 123 12.23 5.58 11.62
C CYS A 123 10.89 5.40 12.35
N TYR A 124 10.77 5.88 13.60
CA TYR A 124 9.49 5.93 14.32
C TYR A 124 8.44 6.73 13.54
N PHE A 125 8.80 7.91 13.04
CA PHE A 125 7.90 8.78 12.28
C PHE A 125 7.52 8.13 10.94
N ASN A 126 8.51 7.62 10.21
CA ASN A 126 8.30 6.94 8.94
C ASN A 126 7.30 5.78 9.09
N SER A 127 7.50 4.96 10.13
CA SER A 127 6.65 3.81 10.41
C SER A 127 5.21 4.19 10.78
N VAL A 128 5.01 5.26 11.57
CA VAL A 128 3.68 5.73 11.99
C VAL A 128 2.92 6.36 10.84
N VAL A 129 3.60 7.12 9.97
CA VAL A 129 2.97 7.72 8.80
C VAL A 129 2.50 6.65 7.81
N GLN A 130 3.36 5.66 7.52
CA GLN A 130 2.99 4.50 6.69
C GLN A 130 1.90 3.65 7.34
N PHE A 131 1.86 3.60 8.68
CA PHE A 131 0.81 2.91 9.42
C PHE A 131 -0.57 3.54 9.21
N LEU A 132 -0.65 4.86 9.07
CA LEU A 132 -1.90 5.61 8.87
C LEU A 132 -2.33 5.75 7.40
N PHE A 133 -1.45 5.54 6.43
CA PHE A 133 -1.79 5.70 5.01
C PHE A 133 -2.92 4.80 4.48
N PRO A 134 -3.05 3.53 4.91
CA PRO A 134 -4.17 2.68 4.51
C PRO A 134 -5.55 3.21 4.92
N VAL A 135 -5.63 4.15 5.87
CA VAL A 135 -6.88 4.69 6.40
C VAL A 135 -7.40 5.81 5.49
N THR A 136 -8.05 5.44 4.37
CA THR A 136 -8.51 6.39 3.36
C THR A 136 -9.48 7.45 3.89
N GLU A 137 -10.36 7.09 4.82
CA GLU A 137 -11.41 7.91 5.40
C GLU A 137 -10.83 9.04 6.27
N LEU A 138 -9.69 8.78 6.91
CA LEU A 138 -8.93 9.78 7.66
C LEU A 138 -8.44 10.87 6.69
N TRP A 139 -7.72 10.47 5.64
CA TRP A 139 -7.11 11.41 4.70
C TRP A 139 -8.13 12.16 3.85
N ASN A 140 -9.26 11.53 3.52
CA ASN A 140 -10.37 12.20 2.84
C ASN A 140 -10.99 13.31 3.71
N SER A 141 -11.16 13.04 5.01
CA SER A 141 -11.65 14.03 5.97
C SER A 141 -10.64 15.17 6.17
N VAL A 142 -9.35 14.84 6.29
CA VAL A 142 -8.27 15.85 6.36
C VAL A 142 -8.26 16.74 5.11
N SER A 143 -8.39 16.16 3.91
CA SER A 143 -8.45 16.93 2.66
C SER A 143 -9.60 17.93 2.66
N LYS A 144 -10.79 17.53 3.12
CA LYS A 144 -11.96 18.43 3.22
C LYS A 144 -11.74 19.55 4.23
N CYS A 145 -11.15 19.27 5.39
CA CYS A 145 -10.89 20.29 6.41
C CYS A 145 -9.83 21.30 5.96
N LEU A 146 -8.84 20.89 5.17
CA LEU A 146 -7.80 21.77 4.65
C LEU A 146 -8.29 22.77 3.61
N GLU A 147 -9.43 22.51 2.95
CA GLU A 147 -10.05 23.47 2.02
C GLU A 147 -10.73 24.65 2.73
N VAL A 148 -11.11 24.47 4.00
CA VAL A 148 -11.93 25.43 4.77
C VAL A 148 -11.08 26.30 5.73
N ASN A 149 -9.93 25.80 6.18
CA ASN A 149 -9.20 26.39 7.30
C ASN A 149 -8.07 27.36 6.92
N GLY A 150 -7.82 28.31 7.83
CA GLY A 150 -6.79 29.36 7.71
C GLY A 150 -5.34 28.91 7.99
N ASN A 151 -4.43 29.89 8.04
CA ASN A 151 -2.97 29.70 8.01
C ASN A 151 -2.35 29.39 9.40
N SER A 152 -2.72 28.26 10.03
CA SER A 152 -2.15 27.83 11.32
C SER A 152 -0.99 26.82 11.15
N PRO A 153 -0.06 26.72 12.11
CA PRO A 153 1.04 25.74 12.05
C PRO A 153 0.53 24.29 12.03
N ASP A 154 -0.60 24.01 12.68
CA ASP A 154 -1.23 22.70 12.69
C ASP A 154 -1.77 22.33 11.30
N VAL A 155 -2.42 23.29 10.63
CA VAL A 155 -2.90 23.14 9.25
C VAL A 155 -1.72 22.91 8.29
N HIS A 156 -0.59 23.61 8.46
CA HIS A 156 0.60 23.39 7.64
C HIS A 156 1.18 21.98 7.82
N PHE A 157 1.20 21.46 9.05
CA PHE A 157 1.65 20.09 9.28
C PHE A 157 0.73 19.07 8.64
N ALA A 158 -0.58 19.18 8.85
CA ALA A 158 -1.57 18.29 8.25
C ALA A 158 -1.53 18.32 6.71
N LYS A 159 -1.39 19.52 6.12
CA LYS A 159 -1.19 19.68 4.68
C LYS A 159 0.10 19.01 4.20
N SER A 160 1.20 19.19 4.94
CA SER A 160 2.49 18.57 4.63
C SER A 160 2.44 17.04 4.64
N LEU A 161 1.65 16.45 5.54
CA LEU A 161 1.40 15.00 5.57
C LEU A 161 0.51 14.53 4.40
N LEU A 162 -0.52 15.30 4.05
CA LEU A 162 -1.37 14.99 2.90
C LEU A 162 -0.60 15.09 1.57
N ASP A 163 0.21 16.14 1.40
CA ASP A 163 1.09 16.33 0.25
C ASP A 163 2.09 15.17 0.13
N MET A 164 2.66 14.72 1.26
CA MET A 164 3.52 13.53 1.31
C MET A 164 2.79 12.28 0.82
N LYS A 165 1.58 12.00 1.33
CA LYS A 165 0.78 10.85 0.89
C LYS A 165 0.52 10.87 -0.63
N ASN A 166 0.19 12.04 -1.17
CA ASN A 166 -0.09 12.20 -2.60
C ASN A 166 1.18 12.05 -3.45
N GLN A 167 2.30 12.62 -3.02
CA GLN A 167 3.57 12.53 -3.75
C GLN A 167 4.14 11.10 -3.78
N LEU A 168 3.96 10.32 -2.72
CA LEU A 168 4.39 8.92 -2.66
C LEU A 168 3.73 8.06 -3.75
N ASN A 169 2.49 8.35 -4.14
CA ASN A 169 1.82 7.61 -5.21
C ASN A 169 2.39 7.89 -6.61
N HIS A 170 3.13 8.99 -6.78
CA HIS A 170 3.62 9.46 -8.09
C HIS A 170 5.14 9.40 -8.23
N THR A 171 5.86 8.98 -7.19
CA THR A 171 7.32 9.00 -7.14
C THR A 171 7.86 7.58 -7.11
N LEU A 172 8.91 7.30 -7.90
CA LEU A 172 9.63 6.01 -7.88
C LEU A 172 10.86 6.05 -6.97
N GLU A 173 11.35 7.25 -6.66
CA GLU A 173 12.49 7.47 -5.77
C GLU A 173 12.07 7.57 -4.31
N ARG A 174 13.04 7.38 -3.41
CA ARG A 174 12.86 7.55 -1.96
C ARG A 174 12.33 8.95 -1.64
N PHE A 175 11.36 9.04 -0.75
CA PHE A 175 10.83 10.31 -0.27
C PHE A 175 11.65 10.84 0.91
N VAL A 176 11.90 12.15 0.94
CA VAL A 176 12.72 12.77 1.98
C VAL A 176 11.84 13.66 2.89
N PRO A 177 11.52 13.22 4.13
CA PRO A 177 10.51 13.89 4.97
C PRO A 177 11.05 15.09 5.77
N LEU A 178 11.86 15.96 5.14
CA LEU A 178 12.51 17.08 5.84
C LEU A 178 11.48 18.08 6.39
N VAL A 179 10.50 18.46 5.57
CA VAL A 179 9.47 19.45 5.94
C VAL A 179 8.58 18.90 7.04
N GLN A 180 8.16 17.63 6.93
CA GLN A 180 7.27 16.98 7.89
C GLN A 180 7.93 16.87 9.27
N ILE A 181 9.20 16.44 9.34
CA ILE A 181 9.94 16.34 10.60
C ILE A 181 10.16 17.71 11.25
N GLN A 182 10.41 18.76 10.46
CA GLN A 182 10.54 20.12 10.98
C GLN A 182 9.25 20.61 11.63
N PHE A 183 8.09 20.35 11.02
CA PHE A 183 6.79 20.70 11.60
C PHE A 183 6.47 19.87 12.84
N LEU A 184 6.71 18.55 12.83
CA LEU A 184 6.52 17.68 13.99
C LEU A 184 7.28 18.22 15.22
N ARG A 185 8.53 18.62 15.02
CA ARG A 185 9.40 19.22 16.05
C ARG A 185 8.92 20.57 16.57
N LYS A 186 8.22 21.35 15.73
CA LYS A 186 7.60 22.62 16.13
C LYS A 186 6.33 22.41 16.96
N ILE A 187 5.53 21.42 16.58
CA ILE A 187 4.27 21.09 17.28
C ILE A 187 4.56 20.51 18.66
N ASN A 188 5.51 19.58 18.75
CA ASN A 188 5.85 18.95 20.01
C ASN A 188 7.38 18.96 20.23
N PRO A 189 7.87 19.78 21.18
CA PRO A 189 9.28 19.86 21.54
C PRO A 189 9.91 18.55 22.03
N LEU A 190 9.12 17.53 22.38
CA LEU A 190 9.62 16.19 22.72
C LEU A 190 10.52 15.63 21.62
N PHE A 191 10.15 15.82 20.36
CA PHE A 191 10.90 15.34 19.19
C PHE A 191 12.15 16.20 18.88
N CYS A 192 12.39 17.27 19.65
CA CYS A 192 13.61 18.08 19.58
C CYS A 192 14.72 17.61 20.51
N ARG A 193 14.47 16.64 21.39
CA ARG A 193 15.49 16.12 22.31
C ARG A 193 16.68 15.58 21.52
N LYS A 194 17.87 15.98 21.96
CA LYS A 194 19.15 15.57 21.38
C LYS A 194 19.95 14.81 22.42
N ASP A 195 20.67 13.81 21.97
CA ASP A 195 21.60 13.08 22.80
C ASP A 195 22.81 13.98 23.12
N GLU A 196 23.14 14.09 24.40
CA GLU A 196 24.23 14.92 24.90
C GLU A 196 25.60 14.48 24.35
N LYS A 197 25.76 13.20 24.02
CA LYS A 197 27.04 12.65 23.55
C LYS A 197 27.27 12.84 22.06
N THR A 198 26.22 12.70 21.26
CA THR A 198 26.32 12.69 19.79
C THR A 198 25.83 13.98 19.15
N GLY A 199 25.06 14.81 19.87
CA GLY A 199 24.43 16.02 19.34
C GLY A 199 23.33 15.74 18.30
N MET A 200 23.05 14.46 18.01
CA MET A 200 21.99 14.01 17.12
C MET A 200 20.65 13.97 17.84
N TYR A 201 19.55 14.04 17.08
CA TYR A 201 18.22 13.90 17.64
C TYR A 201 18.00 12.47 18.17
N MET A 202 17.36 12.36 19.33
CA MET A 202 17.06 11.09 19.96
C MET A 202 15.88 10.41 19.28
N GLN A 203 15.93 9.09 19.20
CA GLN A 203 14.79 8.27 18.82
C GLN A 203 13.67 8.44 19.86
N GLN A 204 12.43 8.51 19.41
CA GLN A 204 11.25 8.61 20.27
C GLN A 204 10.35 7.39 20.08
N ASP A 205 9.36 7.27 20.97
CA ASP A 205 8.36 6.20 20.89
C ASP A 205 7.41 6.42 19.70
N ALA A 206 7.09 5.33 18.99
CA ALA A 206 6.16 5.38 17.87
C ALA A 206 4.74 5.70 18.36
N GLU A 207 4.36 5.27 19.56
CA GLU A 207 3.04 5.55 20.12
C GLU A 207 2.87 7.03 20.49
N GLU A 208 3.90 7.66 21.07
CA GLU A 208 3.91 9.10 21.36
C GLU A 208 3.81 9.92 20.06
N CYS A 209 4.48 9.47 19.00
CA CYS A 209 4.38 10.07 17.68
C CYS A 209 2.98 9.93 17.07
N LEU A 210 2.36 8.75 17.19
CA LEU A 210 0.99 8.49 16.74
C LEU A 210 0.00 9.42 17.46
N ASN A 211 0.05 9.47 18.80
CA ASN A 211 -0.84 10.33 19.58
C ASN A 211 -0.63 11.82 19.25
N CYS A 212 0.61 12.25 19.00
CA CYS A 212 0.89 13.61 18.56
C CYS A 212 0.25 13.92 17.20
N ILE A 213 0.33 13.00 16.24
CA ILE A 213 -0.29 13.17 14.92
C ILE A 213 -1.81 13.19 15.05
N LEU A 214 -2.42 12.22 15.73
CA LEU A 214 -3.88 12.15 15.90
C LEU A 214 -4.43 13.36 16.67
N GLY A 215 -3.72 13.80 17.73
CA GLY A 215 -4.06 15.00 18.48
C GLY A 215 -4.02 16.25 17.62
N ASN A 216 -3.01 16.40 16.77
CA ASN A 216 -2.93 17.50 15.82
C ASN A 216 -4.09 17.48 14.81
N LEU A 217 -4.41 16.30 14.25
CA LEU A 217 -5.52 16.15 13.30
C LEU A 217 -6.88 16.46 13.94
N ASN A 218 -7.07 16.13 15.23
CA ASN A 218 -8.27 16.50 15.98
C ASN A 218 -8.39 18.01 16.21
N SER A 219 -7.28 18.72 16.40
CA SER A 219 -7.29 20.19 16.56
C SER A 219 -7.65 20.95 15.28
N LEU A 220 -7.74 20.28 14.12
CA LEU A 220 -8.10 20.93 12.86
C LEU A 220 -9.60 21.18 12.69
N SER A 221 -10.47 20.46 13.40
CA SER A 221 -11.92 20.53 13.18
C SER A 221 -12.68 20.32 14.48
N GLU A 222 -13.82 21.01 14.61
CA GLU A 222 -14.77 20.80 15.71
C GLU A 222 -15.34 19.37 15.69
N ASP A 223 -15.47 18.76 14.51
CA ASP A 223 -15.94 17.38 14.34
C ASP A 223 -14.87 16.34 14.69
N LYS A 224 -13.67 16.75 15.11
CA LYS A 224 -12.55 15.91 15.58
C LYS A 224 -12.35 14.64 14.75
N ILE A 225 -11.64 14.82 13.63
CA ILE A 225 -11.48 13.82 12.58
C ILE A 225 -11.03 12.44 13.09
N ALA A 226 -10.03 12.40 13.99
CA ALA A 226 -9.51 11.13 14.49
C ALA A 226 -10.49 10.44 15.45
N GLU A 227 -11.29 11.19 16.22
CA GLU A 227 -12.37 10.62 17.05
C GLU A 227 -13.45 9.94 16.19
N ASN A 228 -13.80 10.50 15.03
CA ASN A 228 -14.79 9.86 14.14
C ASN A 228 -14.29 8.57 13.47
N VAL A 229 -12.98 8.44 13.26
CA VAL A 229 -12.38 7.31 12.54
C VAL A 229 -11.94 6.19 13.49
N PHE A 230 -11.28 6.58 14.59
CA PHE A 230 -10.65 5.67 15.55
C PHE A 230 -11.31 5.69 16.93
N GLY A 231 -12.17 6.67 17.20
CA GLY A 231 -12.74 6.86 18.53
C GLY A 231 -13.77 5.80 18.89
N PHE A 232 -13.68 5.35 20.13
CA PHE A 232 -14.63 4.42 20.71
C PHE A 232 -14.90 4.80 22.16
N SER A 233 -16.09 4.43 22.62
CA SER A 233 -16.55 4.68 23.98
C SER A 233 -16.57 3.39 24.77
N MET A 234 -16.17 3.47 26.04
CA MET A 234 -16.23 2.36 26.98
C MET A 234 -17.01 2.76 28.23
N VAL A 235 -17.78 1.82 28.75
CA VAL A 235 -18.52 1.96 30.01
C VAL A 235 -17.80 1.16 31.07
N SER A 236 -17.28 1.88 32.06
CA SER A 236 -16.56 1.30 33.20
C SER A 236 -17.51 1.15 34.38
N LYS A 237 -17.60 -0.06 34.95
CA LYS A 237 -18.34 -0.34 36.18
C LYS A 237 -17.36 -0.71 37.28
N THR A 238 -17.35 0.03 38.39
CA THR A 238 -16.52 -0.28 39.57
C THR A 238 -17.32 -0.98 40.64
N LYS A 239 -16.79 -2.09 41.18
CA LYS A 239 -17.39 -2.82 42.31
C LYS A 239 -16.37 -3.04 43.43
N PRO A 240 -16.72 -2.86 44.71
CA PRO A 240 -15.82 -3.17 45.82
C PRO A 240 -15.59 -4.68 45.91
N VAL A 241 -14.34 -5.07 46.18
CA VAL A 241 -13.96 -6.47 46.43
C VAL A 241 -14.19 -6.76 47.91
N LYS A 242 -15.04 -7.75 48.21
CA LYS A 242 -15.20 -8.21 49.59
C LYS A 242 -13.93 -8.94 50.05
N PRO A 243 -13.39 -8.68 51.24
CA PRO A 243 -12.31 -9.49 51.80
C PRO A 243 -12.81 -10.92 52.04
N GLU A 244 -12.05 -11.92 51.58
CA GLU A 244 -12.36 -13.34 51.78
C GLU A 244 -12.44 -13.65 53.28
N GLY A 245 -13.64 -13.98 53.79
CA GLY A 245 -13.85 -14.32 55.20
C GLY A 245 -15.25 -14.08 55.80
N SER A 246 -16.21 -13.49 55.07
CA SER A 246 -17.61 -13.39 55.55
C SER A 246 -18.56 -14.22 54.68
N ASP A 247 -18.84 -15.44 55.14
CA ASP A 247 -19.95 -16.29 54.68
C ASP A 247 -21.28 -15.71 55.18
N SER A 248 -21.74 -14.62 54.57
CA SER A 248 -23.15 -14.22 54.64
C SER A 248 -23.71 -14.05 53.25
N GLU A 249 -24.68 -14.89 52.91
CA GLU A 249 -25.54 -14.72 51.74
C GLU A 249 -26.12 -13.30 51.74
N PRO A 250 -26.25 -12.66 50.56
CA PRO A 250 -26.84 -11.34 50.49
C PRO A 250 -28.31 -11.42 50.88
N SER A 251 -28.67 -10.94 52.07
CA SER A 251 -30.03 -10.45 52.27
C SER A 251 -30.21 -9.24 51.35
N GLU A 252 -31.24 -9.28 50.52
CA GLU A 252 -31.58 -8.27 49.50
C GLU A 252 -31.93 -6.89 50.08
N THR A 253 -31.68 -6.64 51.37
CA THR A 253 -32.16 -5.47 52.10
C THR A 253 -31.07 -4.49 52.56
N ASP A 254 -29.78 -4.78 52.37
CA ASP A 254 -28.68 -3.87 52.74
C ASP A 254 -27.71 -3.57 51.58
N THR A 255 -28.23 -3.43 50.36
CA THR A 255 -27.50 -2.72 49.29
C THR A 255 -27.92 -1.26 49.30
N ASN A 256 -27.12 -0.40 49.93
CA ASN A 256 -27.19 1.03 49.63
C ASN A 256 -26.96 1.21 48.11
N PRO A 257 -27.89 1.80 47.34
CA PRO A 257 -27.80 1.92 45.87
C PRO A 257 -26.75 2.92 45.35
N GLY A 258 -25.71 3.23 46.15
CA GLY A 258 -24.95 4.48 46.03
C GLY A 258 -23.56 4.42 45.38
N GLU A 259 -22.96 3.26 45.09
CA GLU A 259 -21.54 3.20 44.69
C GLU A 259 -21.23 2.39 43.43
N ASN A 260 -22.24 2.05 42.63
CA ASN A 260 -21.98 1.65 41.24
C ASN A 260 -21.76 2.90 40.38
N VAL A 261 -20.57 3.49 40.46
CA VAL A 261 -20.20 4.59 39.55
C VAL A 261 -19.95 4.01 38.17
N SER A 262 -20.82 4.35 37.21
CA SER A 262 -20.58 4.11 35.79
C SER A 262 -19.95 5.35 35.16
N SER A 263 -18.70 5.23 34.68
CA SER A 263 -18.07 6.28 33.86
C SER A 263 -18.07 5.88 32.39
N VAL A 264 -18.25 6.87 31.51
CA VAL A 264 -18.06 6.70 30.06
C VAL A 264 -16.74 7.35 29.68
N GLU A 265 -15.80 6.56 29.19
CA GLU A 265 -14.48 7.02 28.74
C GLU A 265 -14.41 6.94 27.21
N HIS A 266 -13.84 7.96 26.58
CA HIS A 266 -13.64 8.02 25.12
C HIS A 266 -12.17 7.86 24.82
N ASN A 267 -11.82 6.89 23.99
CA ASN A 267 -10.43 6.55 23.68
C ASN A 267 -10.24 6.36 22.17
N LEU A 268 -9.04 6.64 21.68
CA LEU A 268 -8.64 6.42 20.27
C LEU A 268 -7.82 5.15 20.07
N VAL A 269 -7.20 4.67 21.16
CA VAL A 269 -6.24 3.57 21.14
C VAL A 269 -6.62 2.58 22.24
N LEU A 270 -6.70 1.30 21.89
CA LEU A 270 -6.97 0.22 22.82
C LEU A 270 -5.64 -0.36 23.34
N SER A 271 -5.43 -0.25 24.65
CA SER A 271 -4.24 -0.79 25.29
C SER A 271 -4.33 -2.31 25.44
N CYS A 272 -3.23 -2.99 25.14
CA CYS A 272 -3.01 -4.41 25.39
C CYS A 272 -1.82 -4.55 26.33
N TYR A 273 -2.06 -4.94 27.58
CA TYR A 273 -0.99 -5.15 28.54
C TYR A 273 -0.33 -6.52 28.37
N MET A 274 0.99 -6.57 28.49
CA MET A 274 1.79 -7.79 28.25
C MET A 274 1.79 -8.77 29.43
N GLY A 275 1.02 -8.48 30.47
CA GLY A 275 0.96 -9.27 31.69
C GLY A 275 2.22 -9.21 32.55
N THR A 276 2.09 -9.75 33.76
CA THR A 276 3.21 -9.92 34.69
C THR A 276 3.73 -11.36 34.62
N PRO A 277 4.89 -11.68 35.22
CA PRO A 277 5.34 -13.07 35.32
C PRO A 277 4.33 -14.01 36.01
N LEU A 278 3.44 -13.49 36.88
CA LEU A 278 2.39 -14.28 37.52
C LEU A 278 1.15 -14.45 36.62
N LYS A 279 0.82 -13.44 35.83
CA LYS A 279 -0.33 -13.46 34.90
C LYS A 279 0.18 -13.25 33.48
N SER A 280 0.68 -14.33 32.89
CA SER A 280 1.22 -14.31 31.53
C SER A 280 0.10 -14.15 30.49
N VAL A 281 0.31 -13.26 29.53
CA VAL A 281 -0.58 -13.05 28.38
C VAL A 281 -0.01 -13.79 27.18
N GLY A 282 -0.75 -14.77 26.65
CA GLY A 282 -0.36 -15.54 25.46
C GLY A 282 -1.03 -15.05 24.17
N THR A 283 -2.26 -14.55 24.27
CA THR A 283 -3.05 -14.06 23.13
C THR A 283 -3.35 -12.57 23.26
N LEU A 284 -3.59 -11.90 22.14
CA LEU A 284 -3.94 -10.49 22.10
C LEU A 284 -5.20 -10.18 22.93
N MET A 285 -6.23 -11.04 22.85
CA MET A 285 -7.48 -10.86 23.58
C MET A 285 -7.29 -10.96 25.09
N ASP A 286 -6.41 -11.83 25.58
CA ASP A 286 -6.09 -11.92 27.01
C ASP A 286 -5.45 -10.62 27.51
N GLY A 287 -4.59 -10.01 26.71
CA GLY A 287 -3.92 -8.74 27.05
C GLY A 287 -4.87 -7.54 27.01
N ILE A 288 -5.83 -7.53 26.08
CA ILE A 288 -6.92 -6.55 26.05
C ILE A 288 -7.84 -6.73 27.26
N ASN A 289 -8.23 -7.97 27.57
CA ASN A 289 -9.03 -8.28 28.75
C ASN A 289 -8.33 -7.87 30.06
N LEU A 290 -7.01 -7.97 30.12
CA LEU A 290 -6.23 -7.47 31.24
C LEU A 290 -6.27 -5.93 31.34
N SER A 291 -6.30 -5.23 30.21
CA SER A 291 -6.42 -3.77 30.20
C SER A 291 -7.83 -3.28 30.54
N LEU A 292 -8.86 -4.08 30.27
CA LEU A 292 -10.25 -3.72 30.57
C LEU A 292 -10.64 -4.01 32.02
N ASN A 293 -9.92 -4.90 32.70
CA ASN A 293 -10.15 -5.29 34.08
C ASN A 293 -9.02 -4.73 34.96
N GLU A 294 -9.27 -3.61 35.61
CA GLU A 294 -8.29 -2.93 36.45
C GLU A 294 -8.66 -3.07 37.93
N GLU A 295 -7.67 -3.32 38.78
CA GLU A 295 -7.80 -3.31 40.23
C GLU A 295 -7.37 -1.94 40.75
N LEU A 296 -8.27 -1.24 41.44
CA LEU A 296 -8.07 0.12 41.93
C LEU A 296 -8.18 0.14 43.45
N LEU A 297 -7.23 0.78 44.12
CA LEU A 297 -7.39 1.15 45.53
C LEU A 297 -8.08 2.50 45.60
N LYS A 298 -9.26 2.55 46.22
CA LYS A 298 -9.98 3.80 46.49
C LYS A 298 -10.14 3.96 47.98
N PHE A 299 -9.81 5.14 48.48
CA PHE A 299 -10.07 5.51 49.87
C PHE A 299 -11.58 5.60 50.11
N SER A 300 -12.10 4.79 51.02
CA SER A 300 -13.51 4.82 51.45
C SER A 300 -13.62 5.70 52.68
N GLU A 301 -14.32 6.83 52.57
CA GLU A 301 -14.61 7.70 53.73
C GLU A 301 -15.46 6.99 54.80
N LYS A 302 -16.22 5.96 54.41
CA LYS A 302 -17.09 5.18 55.31
C LYS A 302 -16.30 4.21 56.17
N ASP A 303 -15.28 3.57 55.59
CA ASP A 303 -14.46 2.56 56.27
C ASP A 303 -13.15 3.13 56.84
N GLY A 304 -12.81 4.38 56.49
CA GLY A 304 -11.58 5.04 56.90
C GLY A 304 -10.32 4.35 56.39
N CYS A 305 -10.44 3.50 55.36
CA CYS A 305 -9.36 2.69 54.82
C CYS A 305 -9.44 2.61 53.28
N ASP A 306 -8.33 2.23 52.66
CA ASP A 306 -8.28 1.96 51.22
C ASP A 306 -8.96 0.62 50.94
N VAL A 307 -10.03 0.66 50.14
CA VAL A 307 -10.80 -0.51 49.73
C VAL A 307 -10.46 -0.84 48.28
N LEU A 308 -10.14 -2.12 48.03
CA LEU A 308 -9.88 -2.63 46.69
C LEU A 308 -11.19 -2.67 45.89
N HIS A 309 -11.17 -2.08 44.70
CA HIS A 309 -12.28 -2.03 43.76
C HIS A 309 -11.86 -2.64 42.43
N ASN A 310 -12.71 -3.49 41.86
CA ASN A 310 -12.53 -4.01 40.51
C ASN A 310 -13.29 -3.10 39.53
N LYS A 311 -12.56 -2.44 38.63
CA LYS A 311 -13.10 -1.69 37.49
C LYS A 311 -13.15 -2.63 36.29
N VAL A 312 -14.36 -2.88 35.79
CA VAL A 312 -14.59 -3.65 34.57
C VAL A 312 -15.12 -2.71 33.49
N SER A 313 -14.33 -2.53 32.44
CA SER A 313 -14.68 -1.72 31.28
C SER A 313 -15.19 -2.59 30.13
N LYS A 314 -16.31 -2.22 29.52
CA LYS A 314 -16.85 -2.85 28.30
C LYS A 314 -17.05 -1.82 27.20
N LEU A 315 -16.84 -2.19 25.94
CA LEU A 315 -17.04 -1.28 24.80
C LEU A 315 -18.54 -1.00 24.58
N SER A 316 -18.92 0.27 24.52
CA SER A 316 -20.29 0.69 24.17
C SER A 316 -20.44 1.11 22.71
N SER A 317 -19.38 1.67 22.14
CA SER A 317 -19.32 2.12 20.74
C SER A 317 -18.10 1.50 20.06
N LEU A 318 -18.17 1.28 18.74
CA LEU A 318 -17.09 0.66 17.96
C LEU A 318 -16.56 1.61 16.88
N PRO A 319 -15.23 1.67 16.69
CA PRO A 319 -14.65 2.49 15.65
C PRO A 319 -14.61 1.74 14.32
N LYS A 320 -14.56 2.48 13.20
CA LYS A 320 -14.29 1.91 11.87
C LYS A 320 -12.94 1.23 11.82
N TYR A 321 -11.95 1.87 12.43
CA TYR A 321 -10.58 1.42 12.52
C TYR A 321 -10.18 1.30 13.99
N LEU A 322 -9.76 0.12 14.41
CA LEU A 322 -9.32 -0.14 15.77
C LEU A 322 -7.80 -0.13 15.82
N ILE A 323 -7.23 0.80 16.59
CA ILE A 323 -5.80 0.83 16.89
C ILE A 323 -5.58 0.08 18.21
N VAL A 324 -4.73 -0.95 18.18
CA VAL A 324 -4.34 -1.70 19.37
C VAL A 324 -2.86 -1.45 19.67
N HIS A 325 -2.57 -0.91 20.86
CA HIS A 325 -1.23 -0.66 21.35
C HIS A 325 -0.78 -1.81 22.25
N LEU A 326 0.21 -2.58 21.82
CA LEU A 326 0.90 -3.53 22.67
C LEU A 326 1.86 -2.78 23.58
N VAL A 327 1.48 -2.59 24.83
CA VAL A 327 2.23 -1.83 25.83
C VAL A 327 3.48 -2.62 26.23
N ARG A 328 4.52 -2.51 25.42
CA ARG A 328 5.77 -3.27 25.57
C ARG A 328 6.86 -2.49 26.30
N PHE A 329 6.76 -1.18 26.40
CA PHE A 329 7.80 -0.38 27.06
C PHE A 329 7.39 -0.09 28.49
N GLU A 330 8.21 -0.56 29.44
CA GLU A 330 7.99 -0.37 30.86
C GLU A 330 9.24 0.26 31.49
N TRP A 331 9.03 1.15 32.45
CA TRP A 331 10.14 1.71 33.22
C TRP A 331 10.61 0.69 34.26
N LYS A 332 11.84 0.19 34.10
CA LYS A 332 12.47 -0.64 35.12
C LYS A 332 13.26 0.23 36.08
N GLN A 333 12.93 0.13 37.36
CA GLN A 333 13.67 0.78 38.41
C GLN A 333 15.08 0.19 38.54
N LYS A 334 16.02 1.02 39.01
CA LYS A 334 17.39 0.60 39.26
C LYS A 334 17.39 -0.55 40.24
N SER A 335 18.02 -1.66 39.85
CA SER A 335 18.10 -2.85 40.68
C SER A 335 19.56 -3.10 41.02
N GLN A 336 19.87 -3.06 42.32
CA GLN A 336 21.20 -3.42 42.81
C GLN A 336 21.49 -4.91 42.61
N VAL A 337 20.45 -5.76 42.62
CA VAL A 337 20.57 -7.23 42.49
C VAL A 337 20.96 -7.66 41.06
N SER A 338 20.51 -6.92 40.05
CA SER A 338 20.81 -7.23 38.64
C SER A 338 21.85 -6.31 38.01
N HIS A 339 22.45 -5.41 38.80
CA HIS A 339 23.42 -4.40 38.35
C HIS A 339 22.96 -3.59 37.13
N THR A 340 21.66 -3.32 37.01
CA THR A 340 21.10 -2.52 35.91
C THR A 340 20.67 -1.14 36.39
N ASP A 341 21.07 -0.11 35.64
CA ASP A 341 20.54 1.24 35.82
C ASP A 341 19.05 1.31 35.48
N ALA A 342 18.39 2.36 35.98
CA ALA A 342 16.99 2.62 35.64
C ALA A 342 16.88 2.91 34.15
N ILE A 343 16.12 2.07 33.43
CA ILE A 343 16.03 2.13 31.98
C ILE A 343 14.62 1.79 31.52
N LYS A 344 14.16 2.48 30.46
CA LYS A 344 12.93 2.11 29.74
C LYS A 344 13.22 0.84 28.93
N ALA A 345 12.73 -0.30 29.44
CA ALA A 345 13.02 -1.63 28.90
C ALA A 345 11.85 -2.16 28.08
N LYS A 346 12.17 -2.93 27.03
CA LYS A 346 11.16 -3.58 26.18
C LYS A 346 10.79 -4.99 26.67
N VAL A 347 9.51 -5.23 26.87
CA VAL A 347 8.90 -6.54 27.12
C VAL A 347 8.84 -7.32 25.81
N CYS A 348 9.73 -8.31 25.68
CA CYS A 348 9.87 -9.12 24.48
C CYS A 348 9.06 -10.43 24.53
N ARG A 349 8.10 -10.57 25.45
CA ARG A 349 7.25 -11.77 25.56
C ARG A 349 6.43 -11.98 24.27
N ARG A 350 6.18 -13.24 23.93
CA ARG A 350 5.39 -13.61 22.76
C ARG A 350 3.91 -13.39 23.05
N VAL A 351 3.25 -12.61 22.20
CA VAL A 351 1.79 -12.39 22.22
C VAL A 351 1.28 -12.67 20.82
N ASN A 352 0.49 -13.72 20.67
CA ASN A 352 -0.08 -14.10 19.40
C ASN A 352 -1.24 -13.16 19.06
N PHE A 353 -1.21 -12.59 17.87
CA PHE A 353 -2.32 -11.86 17.29
C PHE A 353 -2.69 -12.50 15.95
N GLU A 354 -3.99 -12.47 15.64
CA GLU A 354 -4.53 -13.13 14.47
C GLU A 354 -4.81 -12.12 13.36
N ARG A 355 -4.92 -12.62 12.12
CA ARG A 355 -5.31 -11.78 10.98
C ARG A 355 -6.71 -11.19 11.16
N TYR A 356 -7.60 -11.97 11.76
CA TYR A 356 -8.95 -11.56 12.06
C TYR A 356 -9.16 -11.64 13.56
N ILE A 357 -9.78 -10.61 14.13
CA ILE A 357 -10.11 -10.56 15.55
C ILE A 357 -11.61 -10.36 15.70
N ASP A 358 -12.22 -11.07 16.64
CA ASP A 358 -13.63 -10.89 17.02
C ASP A 358 -13.68 -10.22 18.40
N ILE A 359 -14.13 -8.97 18.44
CA ILE A 359 -14.20 -8.18 19.67
C ILE A 359 -15.58 -8.25 20.34
N THR A 360 -16.49 -9.09 19.84
CA THR A 360 -17.84 -9.21 20.39
C THR A 360 -17.82 -9.53 21.88
N SER A 361 -16.87 -10.34 22.36
CA SER A 361 -16.77 -10.75 23.77
C SER A 361 -16.51 -9.59 24.74
N ILE A 362 -15.84 -8.53 24.29
CA ILE A 362 -15.46 -7.37 25.13
C ILE A 362 -16.47 -6.20 25.01
N CYS A 363 -17.50 -6.34 24.18
CA CYS A 363 -18.55 -5.35 24.00
C CYS A 363 -19.61 -5.43 25.12
N SER A 364 -20.38 -4.35 25.29
CA SER A 364 -21.57 -4.30 26.13
C SER A 364 -22.65 -5.28 25.64
N GLU A 365 -23.51 -5.76 26.53
CA GLU A 365 -24.53 -6.77 26.19
C GLU A 365 -25.51 -6.28 25.12
N GLU A 366 -25.86 -5.00 25.15
CA GLU A 366 -26.69 -4.34 24.13
C GLU A 366 -26.01 -4.38 22.75
N LEU A 367 -24.73 -3.99 22.69
CA LEU A 367 -23.96 -3.99 21.46
C LEU A 367 -23.75 -5.43 20.95
N GLN A 368 -23.49 -6.39 21.83
CA GLN A 368 -23.33 -7.80 21.45
C GLN A 368 -24.56 -8.36 20.72
N GLN A 369 -25.77 -8.00 21.14
CA GLN A 369 -26.99 -8.43 20.46
C GLN A 369 -27.06 -7.87 19.03
N LYS A 370 -26.77 -6.58 18.86
CA LYS A 370 -26.74 -5.91 17.56
C LYS A 370 -25.68 -6.49 16.62
N LEU A 371 -24.48 -6.77 17.13
CA LEU A 371 -23.41 -7.39 16.35
C LEU A 371 -23.75 -8.81 15.92
N ARG A 372 -24.38 -9.60 16.81
CA ARG A 372 -24.82 -10.97 16.47
C ARG A 372 -25.88 -10.97 15.38
N ALA A 373 -26.81 -10.01 15.40
CA ALA A 373 -27.82 -9.84 14.35
C ALA A 373 -27.15 -9.60 12.98
N ALA A 374 -26.24 -8.62 12.90
CA ALA A 374 -25.49 -8.32 11.68
C ALA A 374 -24.62 -9.50 11.21
N LYS A 375 -23.93 -10.18 12.12
CA LYS A 375 -23.11 -11.36 11.82
C LYS A 375 -23.95 -12.51 11.25
N SER A 376 -25.15 -12.74 11.80
CA SER A 376 -26.07 -13.77 11.29
C SER A 376 -26.53 -13.47 9.86
N HIS A 377 -26.72 -12.20 9.53
CA HIS A 377 -27.07 -11.76 8.19
C HIS A 377 -25.92 -11.93 7.19
N GLN A 378 -24.70 -11.56 7.59
CA GLN A 378 -23.51 -11.76 6.77
C GLN A 378 -23.32 -13.25 6.42
N ILE A 379 -23.47 -14.15 7.40
CA ILE A 379 -23.32 -15.59 7.16
C ILE A 379 -24.38 -16.08 6.17
N LYS A 380 -25.65 -15.69 6.34
CA LYS A 380 -26.72 -16.03 5.37
C LYS A 380 -26.42 -15.52 3.96
N LYS A 381 -25.86 -14.32 3.83
CA LYS A 381 -25.47 -13.74 2.52
C LYS A 381 -24.32 -14.53 1.89
N GLU A 382 -23.31 -14.89 2.67
CA GLU A 382 -22.19 -15.72 2.21
C GLU A 382 -22.62 -17.13 1.80
N ASP A 383 -23.56 -17.74 2.54
CA ASP A 383 -24.05 -19.08 2.23
C ASP A 383 -24.90 -19.08 0.96
N LYS A 384 -25.78 -18.09 0.77
CA LYS A 384 -26.52 -17.90 -0.50
C LYS A 384 -25.59 -17.73 -1.69
N LEU A 385 -24.54 -16.90 -1.56
CA LEU A 385 -23.55 -16.70 -2.63
C LEU A 385 -22.79 -17.99 -2.96
N LYS A 386 -22.45 -18.82 -1.96
CA LYS A 386 -21.80 -20.11 -2.18
C LYS A 386 -22.74 -21.12 -2.84
N GLU A 387 -24.02 -21.11 -2.49
CA GLU A 387 -25.04 -21.95 -3.13
C GLU A 387 -25.24 -21.56 -4.60
N GLU A 388 -25.30 -20.26 -4.92
CA GLU A 388 -25.37 -19.75 -6.29
C GLU A 388 -24.13 -20.13 -7.13
N LEU A 389 -22.93 -19.99 -6.55
CA LEU A 389 -21.68 -20.36 -7.22
C LEU A 389 -21.53 -21.87 -7.44
N ASN A 390 -22.02 -22.69 -6.52
CA ASN A 390 -22.03 -24.16 -6.68
C ASN A 390 -23.18 -24.64 -7.59
N GLY A 391 -24.25 -23.87 -7.72
CA GLY A 391 -25.39 -24.15 -8.61
C GLY A 391 -25.11 -23.89 -10.10
N GLN A 392 -24.15 -23.01 -10.42
CA GLN A 392 -23.76 -22.69 -11.80
C GLN A 392 -23.06 -23.83 -12.56
N GLU A 393 -22.61 -24.91 -11.90
CA GLU A 393 -22.12 -26.11 -12.60
C GLU A 393 -23.25 -27.07 -13.06
N LYS A 394 -24.52 -26.79 -12.73
CA LYS A 394 -25.64 -27.70 -13.05
C LYS A 394 -26.92 -27.03 -13.57
N VAL A 395 -26.90 -25.88 -14.24
CA VAL A 395 -28.11 -25.41 -14.96
C VAL A 395 -27.76 -24.55 -16.19
N GLU A 396 -27.47 -25.19 -17.33
CA GLU A 396 -27.93 -24.64 -18.61
C GLU A 396 -29.36 -25.14 -18.82
N ASN A 397 -30.28 -24.20 -19.08
CA ASN A 397 -31.74 -24.35 -19.19
C ASN A 397 -32.52 -24.34 -17.87
N LYS A 398 -32.80 -23.13 -17.38
CA LYS A 398 -34.18 -22.64 -17.25
C LYS A 398 -34.19 -21.11 -17.15
N ASN A 399 -34.71 -20.48 -18.19
CA ASN A 399 -35.30 -19.16 -18.12
C ASN A 399 -36.52 -19.25 -17.20
N GLU A 400 -36.57 -18.42 -16.17
CA GLU A 400 -37.75 -17.63 -15.80
C GLU A 400 -37.33 -16.66 -14.70
N GLY A 401 -37.56 -15.37 -14.95
CA GLY A 401 -37.29 -14.31 -13.99
C GLY A 401 -38.29 -14.39 -12.85
N GLU A 402 -37.81 -14.75 -11.68
CA GLU A 402 -38.49 -14.46 -10.42
C GLU A 402 -37.79 -13.26 -9.79
N ASN A 403 -38.49 -12.12 -9.80
CA ASN A 403 -38.19 -11.00 -8.91
C ASN A 403 -38.27 -11.54 -7.47
N LEU A 404 -37.11 -11.73 -6.84
CA LEU A 404 -37.03 -11.98 -5.41
C LEU A 404 -37.24 -10.66 -4.69
N ASP A 405 -38.46 -10.44 -4.23
CA ASP A 405 -38.78 -9.50 -3.15
C ASP A 405 -37.91 -9.89 -1.95
N VAL A 406 -36.77 -9.21 -1.78
CA VAL A 406 -36.02 -9.24 -0.53
C VAL A 406 -36.90 -8.53 0.48
N GLU A 407 -37.64 -9.29 1.29
CA GLU A 407 -38.25 -8.75 2.50
C GLU A 407 -37.18 -7.90 3.21
N MET A 408 -37.46 -6.61 3.32
CA MET A 408 -36.66 -5.65 4.10
C MET A 408 -36.71 -6.11 5.55
N VAL A 409 -35.86 -7.06 5.93
CA VAL A 409 -35.64 -7.42 7.32
C VAL A 409 -34.99 -6.20 7.93
N ASN A 410 -35.76 -5.44 8.70
CA ASN A 410 -35.29 -4.26 9.41
C ASN A 410 -34.20 -4.74 10.40
N LEU A 411 -32.95 -4.66 9.96
CA LEU A 411 -31.84 -5.26 10.68
C LEU A 411 -31.50 -4.34 11.84
N ASP A 412 -31.82 -4.76 13.07
CA ASP A 412 -31.41 -4.08 14.31
C ASP A 412 -29.91 -4.33 14.57
N GLY A 413 -29.09 -3.92 13.61
CA GLY A 413 -27.64 -3.97 13.65
C GLY A 413 -27.06 -2.65 14.14
N TYR A 414 -25.81 -2.70 14.59
CA TYR A 414 -25.08 -1.48 14.94
C TYR A 414 -24.54 -0.83 13.66
N GLU A 415 -25.08 0.32 13.30
CA GLU A 415 -24.69 1.08 12.12
C GLU A 415 -23.41 1.87 12.40
N ILE A 416 -22.30 1.50 11.74
CA ILE A 416 -21.02 2.23 11.80
C ILE A 416 -21.03 3.41 10.83
N SER A 417 -21.76 3.27 9.73
CA SER A 417 -21.94 4.31 8.71
C SER A 417 -23.25 4.11 8.00
N PRO A 418 -23.80 5.16 7.35
CA PRO A 418 -25.05 5.07 6.62
C PRO A 418 -25.10 3.84 5.70
N GLY A 419 -25.92 2.84 6.06
CA GLY A 419 -26.08 1.58 5.32
C GLY A 419 -25.03 0.48 5.57
N GLU A 420 -24.09 0.68 6.49
CA GLU A 420 -23.05 -0.29 6.88
C GLU A 420 -23.18 -0.72 8.34
N TYR A 421 -23.43 -2.01 8.55
CA TYR A 421 -23.60 -2.61 9.87
C TYR A 421 -22.36 -3.38 10.33
N ALA A 422 -21.94 -3.13 11.55
CA ALA A 422 -20.78 -3.78 12.16
C ALA A 422 -21.06 -5.26 12.47
N THR A 423 -20.12 -6.13 12.14
CA THR A 423 -20.22 -7.57 12.44
C THR A 423 -19.49 -7.97 13.73
N GLY A 424 -18.69 -7.05 14.29
CA GLY A 424 -17.80 -7.29 15.44
C GLY A 424 -16.46 -7.95 15.06
N LYS A 425 -16.29 -8.33 13.79
CA LYS A 425 -15.04 -8.82 13.25
C LYS A 425 -14.21 -7.67 12.68
N TYR A 426 -12.91 -7.73 12.90
CA TYR A 426 -11.96 -6.82 12.30
C TYR A 426 -10.85 -7.59 11.58
N GLU A 427 -10.33 -7.01 10.51
CA GLU A 427 -9.20 -7.51 9.73
C GLU A 427 -7.95 -6.64 9.95
N LEU A 428 -6.80 -7.27 10.18
CA LEU A 428 -5.53 -6.57 10.33
C LEU A 428 -5.03 -6.01 8.98
N ILE A 429 -4.80 -4.69 8.94
CA ILE A 429 -4.37 -3.98 7.72
C ILE A 429 -2.99 -3.34 7.83
N SER A 430 -2.51 -3.04 9.04
CA SER A 430 -1.20 -2.42 9.25
C SER A 430 -0.59 -2.75 10.61
N ILE A 431 0.73 -2.82 10.68
CA ILE A 431 1.51 -3.19 11.87
C ILE A 431 2.73 -2.27 11.95
N VAL A 432 2.99 -1.70 13.13
CA VAL A 432 4.30 -1.12 13.46
C VAL A 432 5.06 -2.09 14.34
N THR A 433 6.32 -2.33 14.00
CA THR A 433 7.19 -3.19 14.79
C THR A 433 8.45 -2.47 15.22
N HIS A 434 9.01 -2.90 16.34
CA HIS A 434 10.25 -2.36 16.89
C HIS A 434 11.27 -3.48 17.10
N GLN A 435 12.47 -3.32 16.54
CA GLN A 435 13.64 -4.15 16.82
C GLN A 435 14.56 -3.41 17.78
N GLY A 436 15.02 -4.07 18.84
CA GLY A 436 15.84 -3.42 19.88
C GLY A 436 15.32 -3.67 21.29
N ARG A 437 16.16 -3.33 22.28
CA ARG A 437 15.95 -3.65 23.70
C ARG A 437 15.35 -2.51 24.53
N THR A 438 15.52 -1.27 24.07
CA THR A 438 15.05 -0.04 24.74
C THR A 438 14.20 0.78 23.79
N ALA A 439 13.44 1.74 24.29
CA ALA A 439 12.63 2.62 23.43
C ALA A 439 13.51 3.67 22.70
N ASP A 440 14.59 4.11 23.36
CA ASP A 440 15.47 5.18 22.86
C ASP A 440 16.54 4.68 21.88
N ALA A 441 16.64 3.35 21.70
CA ALA A 441 17.57 2.73 20.76
C ALA A 441 16.95 1.48 20.13
N GLY A 442 16.78 1.53 18.81
CA GLY A 442 16.28 0.41 18.04
C GLY A 442 15.87 0.84 16.65
N HIS A 443 15.01 0.07 16.02
CA HIS A 443 14.56 0.33 14.66
C HIS A 443 13.08 0.04 14.49
N TYR A 444 12.33 1.04 14.05
CA TYR A 444 10.92 0.91 13.76
C TYR A 444 10.70 0.68 12.26
N ILE A 445 9.83 -0.27 11.93
CA ILE A 445 9.41 -0.53 10.55
C ILE A 445 7.90 -0.73 10.51
N CYS A 446 7.30 -0.43 9.36
CA CYS A 446 5.88 -0.61 9.11
C CYS A 446 5.63 -1.78 8.17
N TRP A 447 4.54 -2.49 8.41
CA TRP A 447 4.03 -3.55 7.54
C TRP A 447 2.59 -3.21 7.20
N THR A 448 2.23 -3.21 5.92
CA THR A 448 0.85 -2.96 5.50
C THR A 448 0.35 -4.07 4.61
N LYS A 449 -0.94 -4.38 4.69
CA LYS A 449 -1.59 -5.26 3.72
C LYS A 449 -1.54 -4.59 2.36
N ASP A 450 -1.12 -5.33 1.35
CA ASP A 450 -1.16 -4.85 -0.01
C ASP A 450 -2.61 -4.79 -0.51
N SER A 451 -3.04 -3.59 -0.89
CA SER A 451 -4.38 -3.34 -1.45
C SER A 451 -4.34 -3.15 -2.97
N ARG A 452 -3.16 -3.28 -3.60
CA ARG A 452 -3.02 -3.19 -5.06
C ARG A 452 -3.71 -4.38 -5.72
N GLU A 453 -4.60 -4.11 -6.67
CA GLU A 453 -5.18 -5.14 -7.51
C GLU A 453 -4.13 -5.60 -8.52
N TYR A 454 -3.67 -6.85 -8.38
CA TYR A 454 -2.85 -7.47 -9.41
C TYR A 454 -3.74 -7.83 -10.59
N PRO A 455 -3.39 -7.47 -11.83
CA PRO A 455 -4.10 -7.98 -13.00
C PRO A 455 -4.00 -9.51 -12.95
N THR A 456 -5.14 -10.17 -12.74
CA THR A 456 -5.23 -11.61 -12.86
C THR A 456 -4.83 -11.95 -14.29
N LYS A 457 -3.73 -12.70 -14.47
CA LYS A 457 -3.44 -13.29 -15.78
C LYS A 457 -4.62 -14.18 -16.13
N ASN A 458 -5.49 -13.70 -17.03
CA ASN A 458 -6.48 -14.53 -17.68
C ASN A 458 -5.74 -15.74 -18.26
N PRO A 459 -6.15 -16.99 -17.97
CA PRO A 459 -5.51 -18.20 -18.49
C PRO A 459 -5.88 -18.45 -19.97
N SER A 460 -6.03 -17.39 -20.77
CA SER A 460 -6.53 -17.48 -22.15
C SER A 460 -5.64 -16.79 -23.17
N ASN A 461 -4.33 -16.63 -22.90
CA ASN A 461 -3.36 -16.34 -23.95
C ASN A 461 -1.93 -16.73 -23.51
N SER A 462 -1.67 -18.03 -23.45
CA SER A 462 -0.30 -18.57 -23.48
C SER A 462 -0.16 -19.45 -24.72
N ASN A 463 0.03 -18.81 -25.88
CA ASN A 463 0.68 -19.46 -27.02
C ASN A 463 2.20 -19.29 -26.86
N GLU A 464 2.75 -19.85 -25.79
CA GLU A 464 4.18 -20.17 -25.71
C GLU A 464 4.29 -21.68 -25.52
N LYS A 465 4.77 -22.34 -26.57
CA LYS A 465 5.05 -23.77 -26.59
C LYS A 465 6.34 -24.01 -25.82
N ASP A 466 6.23 -24.35 -24.55
CA ASP A 466 7.32 -25.03 -23.84
C ASP A 466 7.06 -26.54 -23.87
N MET A 467 7.81 -27.20 -24.76
CA MET A 467 8.12 -28.63 -24.67
C MET A 467 8.99 -28.83 -23.42
N ASP A 468 8.47 -29.50 -22.39
CA ASP A 468 9.08 -30.73 -21.88
C ASP A 468 8.43 -31.27 -20.59
N ASN A 469 8.34 -32.60 -20.56
CA ASN A 469 8.16 -33.52 -19.43
C ASN A 469 6.77 -33.73 -18.83
N GLN A 470 6.08 -34.71 -19.42
CA GLN A 470 5.12 -35.60 -18.77
C GLN A 470 5.75 -36.29 -17.54
N ARG A 471 5.15 -36.09 -16.36
CA ARG A 471 4.98 -37.15 -15.34
C ARG A 471 3.66 -36.93 -14.61
N ASP A 472 2.87 -38.00 -14.61
CA ASP A 472 1.55 -38.12 -14.03
C ASP A 472 1.51 -37.83 -12.53
N GLY A 473 0.47 -37.10 -12.12
CA GLY A 473 0.14 -36.84 -10.73
C GLY A 473 -1.02 -35.85 -10.66
N GLU A 474 -2.23 -36.38 -10.46
CA GLU A 474 -3.47 -35.63 -10.21
C GLU A 474 -3.22 -34.51 -9.18
N LYS A 475 -3.33 -33.25 -9.63
CA LYS A 475 -3.45 -32.10 -8.76
C LYS A 475 -4.72 -31.36 -9.11
N GLU A 476 -5.68 -31.48 -8.20
CA GLU A 476 -6.85 -30.62 -8.08
C GLU A 476 -6.48 -29.17 -8.41
N SER A 477 -7.26 -28.57 -9.30
CA SER A 477 -7.24 -27.15 -9.61
C SER A 477 -7.71 -26.34 -8.40
N LYS A 478 -6.83 -26.16 -7.41
CA LYS A 478 -6.99 -25.11 -6.40
C LYS A 478 -6.89 -23.77 -7.12
N LYS A 479 -8.03 -23.10 -7.36
CA LYS A 479 -8.09 -21.65 -7.64
C LYS A 479 -7.10 -20.97 -6.69
N LYS A 480 -6.05 -20.35 -7.23
CA LYS A 480 -5.11 -19.55 -6.43
C LYS A 480 -5.93 -18.48 -5.71
N LYS A 481 -6.10 -18.64 -4.39
CA LYS A 481 -6.49 -17.54 -3.49
C LYS A 481 -5.59 -16.36 -3.85
N GLN A 482 -6.20 -15.18 -4.06
CA GLN A 482 -5.48 -13.91 -4.13
C GLN A 482 -4.46 -13.92 -2.99
N GLU A 483 -3.17 -13.98 -3.34
CA GLU A 483 -2.08 -14.17 -2.38
C GLU A 483 -2.17 -13.00 -1.38
N ASP A 484 -2.25 -13.29 -0.08
CA ASP A 484 -2.39 -12.30 0.99
C ASP A 484 -1.02 -11.62 1.19
N ARG A 485 -0.69 -10.74 0.25
CA ARG A 485 0.58 -10.03 0.15
C ARG A 485 0.62 -8.86 1.12
N TRP A 486 1.78 -8.66 1.70
CA TRP A 486 2.10 -7.57 2.61
C TRP A 486 3.32 -6.82 2.10
N ILE A 487 3.36 -5.53 2.40
CA ILE A 487 4.47 -4.65 2.06
C ILE A 487 5.19 -4.31 3.35
N LYS A 488 6.47 -4.67 3.44
CA LYS A 488 7.40 -4.28 4.49
C LYS A 488 8.07 -2.98 4.08
N PHE A 489 7.84 -1.94 4.87
CA PHE A 489 8.50 -0.65 4.76
C PHE A 489 9.60 -0.52 5.81
N ASP A 490 10.83 -0.59 5.34
CA ASP A 490 12.05 -0.46 6.13
C ASP A 490 12.77 0.82 5.69
N ASP A 491 12.28 1.96 6.19
CA ASP A 491 12.67 3.30 5.74
C ASP A 491 12.63 3.42 4.20
N ASP A 492 13.79 3.54 3.53
CA ASP A 492 13.92 3.70 2.09
C ASP A 492 13.81 2.37 1.32
N VAL A 493 13.87 1.24 2.01
CA VAL A 493 13.79 -0.10 1.43
C VAL A 493 12.38 -0.65 1.58
N VAL A 494 11.73 -0.94 0.46
CA VAL A 494 10.38 -1.51 0.41
C VAL A 494 10.43 -2.90 -0.20
N SER A 495 9.81 -3.87 0.45
CA SER A 495 9.80 -5.27 0.00
C SER A 495 8.44 -5.93 0.18
N GLU A 496 8.11 -6.89 -0.68
CA GLU A 496 6.90 -7.70 -0.56
C GLU A 496 7.15 -8.95 0.27
N GLN A 497 6.17 -9.34 1.07
CA GLN A 497 6.21 -10.49 1.97
C GLN A 497 4.86 -11.18 1.97
N ASP A 498 4.84 -12.50 2.08
CA ASP A 498 3.60 -13.27 2.19
C ASP A 498 3.15 -13.33 3.65
N TRP A 499 1.85 -13.21 3.90
CA TRP A 499 1.32 -13.43 5.25
C TRP A 499 1.71 -14.82 5.79
N GLY A 500 2.25 -14.86 7.00
CA GLY A 500 2.73 -16.09 7.64
C GLY A 500 4.19 -16.46 7.33
N SER A 501 4.87 -15.76 6.40
CA SER A 501 6.32 -15.92 6.22
C SER A 501 7.13 -15.29 7.36
N PHE A 502 6.53 -14.34 8.08
CA PHE A 502 7.12 -13.59 9.17
C PHE A 502 6.38 -13.83 10.50
N ASP A 503 7.12 -13.91 11.62
CA ASP A 503 6.55 -13.94 12.98
C ASP A 503 6.90 -12.65 13.73
N LEU A 504 5.89 -11.80 13.95
CA LEU A 504 6.02 -10.52 14.64
C LEU A 504 5.44 -10.56 16.07
N CYS A 505 5.02 -11.74 16.55
CA CYS A 505 4.40 -11.94 17.87
C CYS A 505 5.39 -11.72 19.02
N GLY A 506 6.69 -11.76 18.74
CA GLY A 506 7.78 -11.57 19.71
C GLY A 506 8.40 -12.87 20.19
N GLY A 507 9.02 -12.84 21.36
CA GLY A 507 9.77 -13.96 21.95
C GLY A 507 11.28 -13.87 21.75
N ARG A 508 11.77 -13.03 20.84
CA ARG A 508 13.21 -12.77 20.61
C ARG A 508 13.46 -11.26 20.61
N SER A 509 14.38 -10.78 21.44
CA SER A 509 14.68 -9.34 21.55
C SER A 509 15.28 -8.73 20.28
N ASP A 510 15.98 -9.57 19.52
CA ASP A 510 16.83 -9.13 18.41
C ASP A 510 16.11 -9.13 17.07
N TYR A 511 14.86 -9.62 17.02
CA TYR A 511 13.98 -9.55 15.85
C TYR A 511 12.89 -8.46 16.03
N HIS A 512 12.22 -8.10 14.94
CA HIS A 512 11.11 -7.15 14.97
C HIS A 512 9.92 -7.70 15.77
N ILE A 513 9.39 -6.88 16.68
CA ILE A 513 8.24 -7.24 17.52
C ILE A 513 7.14 -6.20 17.33
N ALA A 514 5.90 -6.64 17.12
CA ALA A 514 4.74 -5.75 16.97
C ALA A 514 4.51 -4.87 18.20
N VAL A 515 4.33 -3.56 17.99
CA VAL A 515 4.04 -2.54 19.01
C VAL A 515 2.67 -1.91 18.77
N LEU A 516 2.32 -1.63 17.51
CA LEU A 516 1.00 -1.12 17.13
C LEU A 516 0.38 -2.02 16.08
N LEU A 517 -0.92 -2.27 16.21
CA LEU A 517 -1.73 -3.00 15.25
C LEU A 517 -2.90 -2.13 14.82
N LEU A 518 -3.18 -2.11 13.51
CA LEU A 518 -4.33 -1.44 12.93
C LEU A 518 -5.27 -2.46 12.32
N TYR A 519 -6.50 -2.43 12.80
CA TYR A 519 -7.57 -3.32 12.40
C TYR A 519 -8.68 -2.51 11.71
N LYS A 520 -9.20 -2.99 10.58
CA LYS A 520 -10.36 -2.42 9.88
C LYS A 520 -11.60 -3.27 10.16
N SER A 521 -12.71 -2.64 10.51
CA SER A 521 -13.99 -3.31 10.72
C SER A 521 -14.48 -4.02 9.44
N GLN A 522 -15.01 -5.22 9.61
CA GLN A 522 -15.75 -5.91 8.54
C GLN A 522 -17.23 -5.58 8.68
N ASN A 523 -17.75 -4.85 7.70
CA ASN A 523 -19.13 -4.38 7.69
C ASN A 523 -19.97 -5.24 6.75
N THR A 524 -21.26 -5.36 7.06
CA THR A 524 -22.26 -5.95 6.17
C THR A 524 -23.20 -4.84 5.70
N THR A 525 -23.47 -4.82 4.40
CA THR A 525 -24.50 -3.97 3.80
C THR A 525 -25.78 -4.77 3.63
N LEU A 526 -26.91 -4.08 3.81
CA LEU A 526 -28.23 -4.63 3.48
C LEU A 526 -28.33 -4.96 1.99
#